data_AF-A0A1C6KKL4-F1
#
_entry.id   AF-A0A1C6KKL4-F1
#
_cell.length_a   1.000
_cell.length_b   1.000
_cell.length_c   1.000
_cell.angle_alpha   90.00
_cell.angle_beta   90.00
_cell.angle_gamma   90.00
#
_symmetry.space_group_name_H-M   'P 1'
#
loop_
_entity.id
_entity.type
_entity.pdbx_description
1 polymer ?
#
loop_
_entity_poly.entity_id
_entity_poly.type
_entity_poly.pdbx_seq_one_letter_code
_entity_poly.pdbx_strand_id
1 'polypeptide(L)'
;MKKIIKSFTFWCLIIAALEIFMHQIGQDSKSIILIGFNPLLNMIADSQGSLHTFMDSGWQVPCNTITGQISIYWYVGSVLTFLFYGVVLDGMKMLFRKLNRKKQVG
;
A
#
# COMPACT_ATOMS: atom_id res chain seq x y z
N MET A 1 -15.86 -15.64 5.54
CA MET A 1 -16.35 -14.37 4.94
C MET A 1 -16.50 -13.23 5.96
N LYS A 2 -17.43 -13.27 6.93
CA LYS A 2 -17.64 -12.16 7.91
C LYS A 2 -16.40 -11.71 8.69
N LYS A 3 -15.45 -12.62 8.99
CA LYS A 3 -14.19 -12.27 9.69
C LYS A 3 -13.18 -11.57 8.78
N ILE A 4 -13.12 -11.95 7.49
CA ILE A 4 -12.18 -11.40 6.50
C ILE A 4 -12.57 -9.96 6.16
N ILE A 5 -13.86 -9.68 5.95
CA ILE A 5 -14.39 -8.32 5.72
C ILE A 5 -14.14 -7.39 6.93
N LYS A 6 -13.84 -7.95 8.11
CA LYS A 6 -13.50 -7.16 9.32
C LYS A 6 -12.00 -6.98 9.52
N SER A 7 -11.16 -7.53 8.66
CA SER A 7 -9.70 -7.42 8.74
C SER A 7 -9.26 -6.12 8.06
N PHE A 8 -8.36 -5.39 8.71
CA PHE A 8 -7.72 -4.23 8.10
C PHE A 8 -6.91 -4.62 6.87
N THR A 9 -6.22 -5.76 6.93
CA THR A 9 -5.48 -6.34 5.80
C THR A 9 -6.32 -6.47 4.53
N PHE A 10 -7.55 -6.97 4.66
CA PHE A 10 -8.46 -7.09 3.52
C PHE A 10 -8.78 -5.73 2.88
N TRP A 11 -9.10 -4.71 3.69
CA TRP A 11 -9.41 -3.38 3.17
C TRP A 11 -8.20 -2.64 2.62
N CYS A 12 -7.01 -2.80 3.24
CA CYS A 12 -5.77 -2.25 2.71
C CYS A 12 -5.44 -2.81 1.32
N LEU A 13 -5.67 -4.11 1.08
CA LEU A 13 -5.50 -4.70 -0.25
C LEU A 13 -6.50 -4.16 -1.27
N ILE A 14 -7.75 -3.92 -0.86
CA ILE A 14 -8.75 -3.26 -1.73
C ILE A 14 -8.29 -1.84 -2.09
N ILE A 15 -7.80 -1.08 -1.12
CA ILE A 15 -7.29 0.28 -1.36
C ILE A 15 -6.12 0.24 -2.34
N ALA A 16 -5.13 -0.63 -2.13
CA ALA A 16 -4.00 -0.78 -3.05
C ALA A 16 -4.45 -1.11 -4.49
N ALA A 17 -5.42 -2.02 -4.64
CA ALA A 17 -5.99 -2.35 -5.96
C ALA A 17 -6.69 -1.16 -6.61
N LEU A 18 -7.44 -0.37 -5.83
CA LEU A 18 -8.11 0.84 -6.32
C LEU A 18 -7.10 1.92 -6.71
N GLU A 19 -6.04 2.14 -5.94
CA GLU A 19 -4.99 3.11 -6.27
C GLU A 19 -4.28 2.75 -7.57
N ILE A 20 -3.90 1.48 -7.74
CA ILE A 20 -3.29 0.99 -8.99
C ILE A 20 -4.25 1.18 -10.15
N PHE A 21 -5.54 0.87 -9.97
CA PHE A 21 -6.55 1.08 -11.01
C PHE A 21 -6.69 2.55 -11.39
N MET A 22 -6.81 3.45 -10.42
CA MET A 22 -6.90 4.90 -10.64
C MET A 22 -5.66 5.45 -11.36
N HIS A 23 -4.49 4.94 -11.02
CA HIS A 23 -3.25 5.26 -11.70
C HIS A 23 -3.24 4.76 -13.16
N GLN A 24 -3.70 3.52 -13.40
CA GLN A 24 -3.74 2.93 -14.74
C GLN A 24 -4.67 3.69 -15.69
N ILE A 25 -5.84 4.14 -15.20
CA ILE A 25 -6.77 4.95 -15.99
C ILE A 25 -6.38 6.43 -16.09
N GLY A 26 -5.29 6.85 -15.45
CA GLY A 26 -4.77 8.22 -15.55
C GLY A 26 -5.38 9.23 -14.59
N GLN A 27 -6.24 8.81 -13.66
CA GLN A 27 -6.80 9.68 -12.62
C GLN A 27 -5.77 10.07 -11.56
N ASP A 28 -4.64 9.35 -11.49
CA ASP A 28 -3.46 9.73 -10.73
C ASP A 28 -2.27 9.99 -11.65
N SER A 29 -2.37 11.02 -12.49
CA SER A 29 -1.44 11.25 -13.62
C SER A 29 0.00 11.62 -13.22
N LYS A 30 0.22 11.96 -11.94
CA LYS A 30 1.53 12.29 -11.35
C LYS A 30 1.97 11.26 -10.29
N SER A 31 1.25 10.15 -10.17
CA SER A 31 1.54 9.10 -9.17
C SER A 31 1.48 9.59 -7.71
N ILE A 32 0.74 10.68 -7.44
CA ILE A 32 0.64 11.30 -6.12
C ILE A 32 -0.13 10.38 -5.17
N ILE A 33 -1.17 9.72 -5.65
CA ILE A 33 -1.97 8.80 -4.83
C ILE A 33 -1.20 7.51 -4.62
N LEU A 34 -0.66 6.91 -5.68
CA LEU A 34 0.05 5.64 -5.60
C LEU A 34 1.32 5.70 -4.74
N ILE A 35 2.12 6.75 -4.92
CA ILE A 35 3.45 6.89 -4.29
C ILE A 35 3.37 7.89 -3.13
N GLY A 36 2.84 9.09 -3.37
CA GLY A 36 2.84 10.18 -2.39
C GLY A 36 1.97 9.93 -1.16
N PHE A 37 0.81 9.27 -1.32
CA PHE A 37 -0.07 8.95 -0.20
C PHE A 37 0.46 7.81 0.68
N ASN A 38 1.47 7.09 0.19
CA ASN A 38 2.10 5.99 0.89
C ASN A 38 3.41 6.45 1.53
N PRO A 39 3.47 6.66 2.86
CA PRO A 39 4.63 7.28 3.50
C PRO A 39 5.94 6.54 3.21
N LEU A 40 5.91 5.21 3.15
CA LEU A 40 7.11 4.42 2.86
C LEU A 40 7.57 4.60 1.41
N LEU A 41 6.64 4.57 0.45
CA LEU A 41 7.00 4.78 -0.95
C LEU A 41 7.42 6.23 -1.21
N ASN A 42 6.74 7.21 -0.60
CA ASN A 42 7.10 8.61 -0.71
C ASN A 42 8.52 8.87 -0.20
N MET A 43 8.91 8.28 0.93
CA MET A 43 10.29 8.36 1.41
C MET A 43 11.30 7.77 0.42
N ILE A 44 10.97 6.66 -0.25
CA ILE A 44 11.85 6.06 -1.26
C ILE A 44 11.95 6.97 -2.49
N ALA A 45 10.80 7.49 -2.96
CA ALA A 45 10.71 8.41 -4.08
C ALA A 45 11.55 9.69 -3.85
N ASP A 46 11.42 10.28 -2.67
CA ASP A 46 12.14 11.51 -2.31
C ASP A 46 13.65 11.29 -2.09
N SER A 47 14.05 10.09 -1.66
CA SER A 47 15.45 9.81 -1.29
C SER A 47 16.44 9.80 -2.47
N GLN A 48 15.96 9.61 -3.71
CA GLN A 48 16.79 9.44 -4.93
C GLN A 48 17.98 8.47 -4.77
N GLY A 49 17.90 7.54 -3.82
CA GLY A 49 18.98 6.63 -3.46
C GLY A 49 18.98 5.32 -4.26
N SER A 50 19.82 4.37 -3.83
CA SER A 50 19.90 3.04 -4.46
C SER A 50 18.56 2.30 -4.51
N LEU A 51 17.70 2.50 -3.51
CA LEU A 51 16.35 1.94 -3.50
C LEU A 51 15.45 2.57 -4.56
N HIS A 52 15.56 3.87 -4.82
CA HIS A 52 14.83 4.51 -5.92
C HIS A 52 15.24 3.92 -7.26
N THR A 53 16.55 3.83 -7.52
CA THR A 53 17.09 3.21 -8.75
C THR A 53 16.63 1.76 -8.89
N PHE A 54 16.59 1.01 -7.78
CA PHE A 54 16.05 -0.34 -7.79
C PHE A 54 14.56 -0.35 -8.17
N MET A 55 13.75 0.50 -7.57
CA MET A 55 12.32 0.61 -7.88
C MET A 55 12.07 0.96 -9.35
N ASP A 56 12.93 1.78 -9.97
CA ASP A 56 12.81 2.11 -11.40
C ASP A 56 13.35 1.04 -12.35
N SER A 57 14.20 0.12 -11.86
CA SER A 57 14.83 -0.91 -12.69
C SER A 57 13.88 -2.02 -13.17
N GLY A 58 12.68 -2.10 -12.60
CA GLY A 58 11.69 -3.10 -12.99
C GLY A 58 11.11 -2.90 -14.38
N TRP A 59 10.33 -3.90 -14.82
CA TRP A 59 9.62 -3.85 -16.09
C TRP A 59 8.69 -2.65 -16.18
N GLN A 60 8.80 -1.88 -17.26
CA GLN A 60 7.96 -0.70 -17.51
C GLN A 60 6.60 -1.11 -18.04
N VAL A 61 5.54 -0.75 -17.31
CA VAL A 61 4.15 -1.03 -17.67
C VAL A 61 3.54 0.25 -18.21
N PRO A 62 2.88 0.21 -19.40
CA PRO A 62 2.16 1.38 -19.90
C PRO A 62 1.03 1.76 -18.93
N CYS A 63 0.83 3.05 -18.76
CA CYS A 63 -0.27 3.60 -17.96
C CYS A 63 -0.70 4.95 -18.54
N ASN A 64 -1.96 5.33 -18.33
CA ASN A 64 -2.52 6.57 -18.91
C ASN A 64 -2.13 7.82 -18.10
N THR A 65 -0.90 7.88 -17.57
CA THR A 65 -0.37 9.02 -16.81
C THR A 65 0.49 9.93 -17.72
N ILE A 66 0.97 11.05 -17.17
CA ILE A 66 1.81 11.99 -17.93
C ILE A 66 3.14 11.36 -18.34
N THR A 67 3.70 10.49 -17.50
CA THR A 67 4.92 9.73 -17.82
C THR A 67 4.66 8.63 -18.85
N GLY A 68 3.42 8.18 -19.00
CA GLY A 68 2.99 7.15 -19.95
C GLY A 68 3.41 5.72 -19.57
N GLN A 69 4.36 5.57 -18.66
CA GLN A 69 4.89 4.31 -18.16
C GLN A 69 5.29 4.44 -16.69
N ILE A 70 5.29 3.31 -15.99
CA ILE A 70 5.80 3.19 -14.62
C ILE A 70 6.38 1.79 -14.41
N SER A 71 7.42 1.70 -13.58
CA SER A 71 7.97 0.40 -13.21
C SER A 71 6.98 -0.42 -12.39
N ILE A 72 6.86 -1.71 -12.71
CA ILE A 72 6.02 -2.67 -11.99
C ILE A 72 6.36 -2.72 -10.49
N TYR A 73 7.60 -2.42 -10.10
CA TYR A 73 8.01 -2.45 -8.69
C TYR A 73 7.31 -1.38 -7.85
N TRP A 74 6.92 -0.24 -8.43
CA TRP A 74 6.11 0.75 -7.71
C TRP A 74 4.72 0.21 -7.35
N TYR A 75 4.09 -0.57 -8.25
CA TYR A 75 2.83 -1.26 -7.96
C TYR A 75 3.00 -2.36 -6.91
N VAL A 76 4.03 -3.19 -7.06
CA VAL A 76 4.33 -4.24 -6.07
C VAL A 76 4.62 -3.61 -4.70
N GLY A 77 5.38 -2.52 -4.67
CA GLY A 77 5.68 -1.75 -3.48
C GLY A 77 4.41 -1.24 -2.79
N SER A 78 3.45 -0.71 -3.54
CA SER A 78 2.16 -0.26 -2.98
C SER A 78 1.41 -1.42 -2.34
N VAL A 79 1.27 -2.56 -3.03
CA VAL A 79 0.59 -3.74 -2.46
C VAL A 79 1.30 -4.23 -1.18
N LEU A 80 2.63 -4.31 -1.19
CA LEU A 80 3.41 -4.80 -0.05
C LEU A 80 3.30 -3.89 1.17
N THR A 81 3.38 -2.58 0.98
CA THR A 81 3.29 -1.60 2.07
C THR A 81 1.88 -1.54 2.66
N PHE A 82 0.82 -1.55 1.84
CA PHE A 82 -0.56 -1.67 2.34
C PHE A 82 -0.83 -3.00 3.04
N LEU A 83 -0.29 -4.10 2.52
CA LEU A 83 -0.36 -5.41 3.18
C LEU A 83 0.30 -5.34 4.57
N PHE A 84 1.49 -4.73 4.65
CA PHE A 84 2.20 -4.52 5.91
C PHE A 84 1.37 -3.70 6.90
N TYR A 85 0.83 -2.54 6.49
CA TYR A 85 -0.03 -1.71 7.34
C TYR A 85 -1.26 -2.48 7.85
N GLY A 86 -1.91 -3.22 6.96
CA GLY A 86 -3.06 -4.04 7.31
C GLY A 86 -2.76 -5.09 8.37
N VAL A 87 -1.63 -5.81 8.23
CA VAL A 87 -1.19 -6.82 9.18
C VAL A 87 -0.86 -6.19 10.54
N VAL A 88 -0.16 -5.05 10.55
CA VAL A 88 0.16 -4.32 11.79
C VAL A 88 -1.12 -3.91 12.53
N LEU A 89 -2.08 -3.32 11.81
CA LEU A 89 -3.37 -2.90 12.39
C LEU A 89 -4.20 -4.08 12.91
N ASP A 90 -4.23 -5.20 12.19
CA ASP A 90 -4.90 -6.41 12.66
C ASP A 90 -4.20 -7.00 13.89
N GLY A 91 -2.87 -6.96 13.94
CA GLY A 91 -2.08 -7.32 15.12
C GLY A 91 -2.43 -6.46 16.34
N MET A 92 -2.46 -5.14 16.17
CA MET A 92 -2.85 -4.19 17.22
C MET A 92 -4.27 -4.46 17.72
N LYS A 93 -5.23 -4.67 16.80
CA LYS A 93 -6.62 -5.02 17.12
C LYS A 93 -6.71 -6.30 17.95
N MET A 94 -5.91 -7.31 17.63
CA MET A 94 -5.84 -8.55 18.41
C MET A 94 -5.24 -8.32 19.80
N LEU A 95 -4.21 -7.48 19.93
CA LEU A 95 -3.61 -7.12 21.21
C LEU A 95 -4.62 -6.40 22.11
N PHE A 96 -5.32 -5.37 21.61
CA PHE A 96 -6.35 -4.66 22.37
C PHE A 96 -7.49 -5.57 22.84
N ARG A 97 -7.92 -6.52 21.99
CA ARG A 97 -8.93 -7.52 22.38
C ARG A 97 -8.44 -8.42 23.51
N LYS A 98 -7.18 -8.84 23.49
CA LYS A 98 -6.59 -9.65 24.59
C LYS A 98 -6.51 -8.85 25.89
N LEU A 99 -6.10 -7.59 25.83
CA LEU A 99 -6.02 -6.70 27.00
C LEU A 99 -7.40 -6.46 27.63
N ASN A 100 -8.41 -6.13 26.81
CA ASN A 100 -9.76 -5.91 27.31
C ASN A 100 -10.40 -7.18 27.90
N ARG A 101 -10.11 -8.36 27.34
CA ARG A 101 -10.62 -9.63 27.90
C ARG A 101 -10.00 -9.94 29.26
N LYS A 102 -8.71 -9.66 29.48
CA LYS A 102 -8.08 -9.83 30.80
C LYS A 102 -8.69 -8.93 31.86
N LYS A 103 -9.07 -7.69 31.50
CA LYS A 103 -9.68 -6.71 32.41
C LYS A 103 -11.09 -7.09 32.90
N GLN A 104 -11.81 -7.99 32.21
CA GLN A 104 -13.16 -8.40 32.61
C GLN A 104 -13.21 -9.70 33.44
N VAL A 105 -12.08 -10.41 33.57
CA VAL A 105 -12.02 -11.72 34.25
C VAL A 105 -11.22 -11.66 35.55
N GLY A 106 -10.54 -10.54 35.83
CA GLY A 106 -9.88 -10.25 37.11
C GLY A 106 -10.59 -9.11 37.82
#